data_AF-A0A2D7AC68-F1
#
_entry.id   AF-A0A2D7AC68-F1
#
_cell.length_a   1.000
_cell.length_b   1.000
_cell.length_c   1.000
_cell.angle_alpha   90.00
_cell.angle_beta   90.00
_cell.angle_gamma   90.00
#
_symmetry.space_group_name_H-M   'P 1'
#
loop_
_entity.id
_entity.type
_entity.pdbx_description
1 polymer ?
#
loop_
_entity_poly.entity_id
_entity_poly.type
_entity_poly.pdbx_seq_one_letter_code
_entity_poly.pdbx_strand_id
1 'polypeptide(L)'
;MGIGFSIDKRPGHGAGRACFVDRFADKKMRSSLSPRSRSPALLAKNSRLAVIGAGIAGCLIARILTDRGYNVTVFDPEKGFAAGASYTPSAVMYPGPAWRVDVGGQLNVLAFYRAVGVYDGLAKDGCKVWQRWGLLVAGPDRADAKRYQNSVNSDVFASNEAQWYHAYKASAQCGLDLFIGRTWFPMAGALRTREVRKALLEDITLCTNQFIADFVM
;
A
#
# COMPACT_ATOMS: atom_id res chain seq x y z
N MET A 1 2.05 -24.24 32.97
CA MET A 1 1.99 -22.77 32.85
C MET A 1 0.95 -22.44 31.79
N GLY A 2 -0.15 -21.78 32.15
CA GLY A 2 -1.19 -21.36 31.20
C GLY A 2 -0.77 -20.10 30.44
N ILE A 3 -1.26 -19.95 29.20
CA ILE A 3 -0.93 -18.84 28.28
C ILE A 3 -1.63 -17.49 28.63
N GLY A 4 -2.00 -17.25 29.89
CA GLY A 4 -2.59 -15.97 30.37
C GLY A 4 -4.11 -15.82 30.18
N PHE A 5 -4.79 -16.93 29.93
CA PHE A 5 -6.19 -17.03 29.56
C PHE A 5 -7.02 -17.69 30.67
N SER A 6 -8.22 -17.16 30.95
CA SER A 6 -9.20 -17.70 31.89
C SER A 6 -10.31 -18.43 31.13
N ILE A 7 -10.23 -19.76 31.11
CA ILE A 7 -11.11 -20.63 30.32
C ILE A 7 -12.37 -20.98 31.12
N ASP A 8 -13.54 -20.64 30.58
CA ASP A 8 -14.85 -21.05 31.06
C ASP A 8 -15.48 -22.07 30.09
N LYS A 9 -15.97 -23.19 30.62
CA LYS A 9 -16.70 -24.19 29.84
C LYS A 9 -18.20 -23.84 29.82
N ARG A 10 -18.81 -23.78 28.64
CA ARG A 10 -20.24 -23.48 28.42
C ARG A 10 -20.93 -24.61 27.64
N PRO A 11 -22.26 -24.75 27.71
CA PRO A 11 -23.01 -25.64 26.84
C PRO A 11 -22.75 -25.30 25.36
N GLY A 12 -22.68 -26.34 24.52
CA GLY A 12 -22.61 -26.17 23.07
C GLY A 12 -23.94 -25.68 22.51
N HIS A 13 -23.92 -25.17 21.28
CA HIS A 13 -25.15 -24.78 20.60
C HIS A 13 -25.94 -26.04 20.18
N GLY A 14 -27.25 -26.07 20.48
CA GLY A 14 -28.13 -27.22 20.17
C GLY A 14 -27.69 -28.50 20.90
N ALA A 15 -27.65 -29.62 20.19
CA ALA A 15 -27.11 -30.90 20.69
C ALA A 15 -25.56 -30.96 20.67
N GLY A 16 -24.89 -29.85 20.38
CA GLY A 16 -23.43 -29.76 20.30
C GLY A 16 -22.76 -29.95 21.67
N ARG A 17 -21.55 -30.53 21.65
CA ARG A 17 -20.70 -30.67 22.85
C ARG A 17 -20.35 -29.30 23.43
N ALA A 18 -19.99 -29.29 24.71
CA ALA A 18 -19.60 -28.08 25.43
C ALA A 18 -18.56 -27.23 24.65
N CYS A 19 -18.78 -25.92 24.63
CA CYS A 19 -17.89 -24.91 24.05
C CYS A 19 -17.02 -24.28 25.14
N PHE A 20 -15.76 -23.98 24.83
CA PHE A 20 -14.89 -23.21 25.73
C PHE A 20 -14.91 -21.75 25.30
N VAL A 21 -15.25 -20.87 26.24
CA VAL A 21 -15.14 -19.42 26.09
C VAL A 21 -13.99 -18.98 26.98
N ASP A 22 -13.08 -18.22 26.42
CA ASP A 22 -11.87 -17.83 27.12
C ASP A 22 -11.75 -16.30 27.14
N ARG A 23 -11.23 -15.76 28.25
CA ARG A 23 -10.93 -14.34 28.39
C ARG A 23 -9.47 -14.19 28.73
N PHE A 24 -8.76 -13.41 27.93
CA PHE A 24 -7.39 -13.02 28.23
C PHE A 24 -7.38 -12.20 29.53
N ALA A 25 -6.83 -12.77 30.60
CA ALA A 25 -6.88 -12.20 31.94
C ALA A 25 -5.59 -11.45 32.29
N ASP A 26 -4.49 -11.73 31.60
CA ASP A 26 -3.19 -11.15 31.91
C ASP A 26 -2.97 -9.79 31.21
N LYS A 27 -3.25 -8.69 31.92
CA LYS A 27 -2.99 -7.33 31.43
C LYS A 27 -1.50 -6.98 31.33
N LYS A 28 -0.59 -7.81 31.85
CA LYS A 28 0.85 -7.50 31.88
C LYS A 28 1.60 -8.16 30.72
N MET A 29 1.21 -7.81 29.49
CA MET A 29 2.09 -8.02 28.35
C MET A 29 3.28 -7.06 28.51
N ARG A 30 4.39 -7.54 29.09
CA ARG A 30 5.64 -6.81 29.09
C ARG A 30 6.11 -6.74 27.64
N SER A 31 5.92 -5.59 26.99
CA SER A 31 6.53 -5.38 25.67
C SER A 31 8.05 -5.47 25.86
N SER A 32 8.68 -6.50 25.31
CA SER A 32 10.15 -6.56 25.21
C SER A 32 10.70 -5.60 24.16
N LEU A 33 9.86 -4.69 23.65
CA LEU A 33 10.22 -3.68 22.69
C LEU A 33 11.28 -2.77 23.30
N SER A 34 12.35 -2.54 22.53
CA SER A 34 13.37 -1.57 22.90
C SER A 34 12.73 -0.21 23.17
N PRO A 35 13.28 0.64 24.05
CA PRO A 35 12.77 1.99 24.27
C PRO A 35 12.61 2.82 22.98
N ARG A 36 13.43 2.55 21.95
CA ARG A 36 13.33 3.18 20.62
C ARG A 36 12.14 2.69 19.78
N SER A 37 11.54 1.57 20.16
CA SER A 37 10.40 0.94 19.49
C SER A 37 9.07 1.18 20.22
N ARG A 38 9.05 2.04 21.24
CA ARG A 38 7.78 2.42 21.90
C ARG A 38 6.98 3.33 20.98
N SER A 39 5.73 2.95 20.74
CA SER A 39 4.79 3.84 20.06
C SER A 39 4.59 5.11 20.90
N PRO A 40 4.57 6.30 20.27
CA PRO A 40 4.25 7.53 20.97
C PRO A 40 2.84 7.47 21.57
N ALA A 41 2.56 8.35 22.52
CA ALA A 41 1.23 8.48 23.12
C ALA A 41 0.18 8.69 22.02
N LEU A 42 -0.97 8.01 22.17
CA LEU A 42 -2.07 8.15 21.22
C LEU A 42 -2.65 9.56 21.32
N LEU A 43 -2.78 10.23 20.17
CA LEU A 43 -3.48 11.49 20.07
C LEU A 43 -4.99 11.27 20.21
N ALA A 44 -5.67 12.22 20.85
CA ALA A 44 -7.12 12.21 20.96
C ALA A 44 -7.77 12.29 19.58
N LYS A 45 -8.97 11.70 19.44
CA LYS A 45 -9.79 11.92 18.24
C LYS A 45 -10.08 13.42 18.10
N ASN A 46 -10.24 13.90 16.86
CA ASN A 46 -10.41 15.30 16.51
C ASN A 46 -9.20 16.22 16.81
N SER A 47 -8.03 15.67 17.20
CA SER A 47 -6.80 16.45 17.21
C SER A 47 -6.54 17.07 15.83
N ARG A 48 -6.10 18.33 15.82
CA ARG A 48 -5.73 19.06 14.61
C ARG A 48 -4.34 18.63 14.17
N LEU A 49 -4.21 18.19 12.92
CA LEU A 49 -2.97 17.69 12.34
C LEU A 49 -2.64 18.49 11.09
N ALA A 50 -1.38 18.93 10.97
CA ALA A 50 -0.86 19.53 9.77
C ALA A 50 -0.06 18.49 8.97
N VAL A 51 -0.37 18.35 7.67
CA VAL A 51 0.42 17.56 6.72
C VAL A 51 1.14 18.53 5.79
N ILE A 52 2.46 18.39 5.68
CA ILE A 52 3.29 19.27 4.87
C ILE A 52 3.65 18.57 3.57
N GLY A 53 3.15 19.10 2.47
CA GLY A 53 3.26 18.56 1.11
C GLY A 53 2.00 17.80 0.67
N ALA A 54 1.41 18.25 -0.43
CA ALA A 54 0.32 17.61 -1.17
C ALA A 54 0.83 16.66 -2.28
N GLY A 55 2.01 16.07 -2.07
CA GLY A 55 2.48 14.91 -2.83
C GLY A 55 1.63 13.66 -2.54
N ILE A 56 1.86 12.57 -3.29
CA ILE A 56 1.07 11.33 -3.12
C ILE A 56 1.10 10.78 -1.69
N ALA A 57 2.26 10.82 -1.03
CA ALA A 57 2.41 10.37 0.35
C ALA A 57 1.60 11.24 1.33
N GLY A 58 1.66 12.57 1.17
CA GLY A 58 0.89 13.51 1.99
C GLY A 58 -0.61 13.35 1.80
N CYS A 59 -1.07 13.17 0.55
CA CYS A 59 -2.47 12.91 0.24
C CYS A 59 -2.98 11.61 0.89
N LEU A 60 -2.21 10.53 0.78
CA LEU A 60 -2.56 9.24 1.39
C LEU A 60 -2.63 9.33 2.91
N ILE A 61 -1.64 9.96 3.54
CA ILE A 61 -1.62 10.15 5.00
C ILE A 61 -2.79 11.03 5.44
N ALA A 62 -3.07 12.12 4.72
CA ALA A 62 -4.19 13.01 5.03
C ALA A 62 -5.54 12.28 4.97
N ARG A 63 -5.76 11.47 3.91
CA ARG A 63 -6.95 10.63 3.78
C ARG A 63 -7.09 9.65 4.95
N ILE A 64 -6.03 8.89 5.20
CA ILE A 64 -6.02 7.87 6.26
C ILE A 64 -6.26 8.47 7.65
N LEU A 65 -5.72 9.66 7.92
CA LEU A 65 -5.93 10.35 9.20
C LEU A 65 -7.36 10.91 9.30
N THR A 66 -7.88 11.48 8.21
CA THR A 66 -9.27 11.97 8.15
C THR A 66 -10.26 10.83 8.37
N ASP A 67 -10.05 9.67 7.72
CA ASP A 67 -10.83 8.44 7.91
C ASP A 67 -10.84 7.92 9.35
N ARG A 68 -9.80 8.25 10.13
CA ARG A 68 -9.68 7.87 11.53
C ARG A 68 -10.28 8.90 12.49
N GLY A 69 -10.90 9.96 11.96
CA GLY A 69 -11.55 11.02 12.75
C GLY A 69 -10.59 12.08 13.29
N TYR A 70 -9.48 12.33 12.60
CA TYR A 70 -8.62 13.49 12.88
C TYR A 70 -9.02 14.69 12.01
N ASN A 71 -8.75 15.90 12.50
CA ASN A 71 -8.97 17.13 11.74
C ASN A 71 -7.66 17.49 11.01
N VAL A 72 -7.60 17.23 9.70
CA VAL A 72 -6.36 17.35 8.92
C VAL A 72 -6.39 18.57 8.01
N THR A 73 -5.31 19.34 8.03
CA THR A 73 -5.02 20.40 7.07
C THR A 73 -3.74 20.07 6.32
N VAL A 74 -3.78 20.10 4.99
CA VAL A 74 -2.62 19.90 4.13
C VAL A 74 -2.08 21.26 3.68
N PHE A 75 -0.77 21.48 3.78
CA PHE A 75 -0.08 22.68 3.32
C PHE A 75 0.83 22.32 2.16
N ASP A 76 0.78 23.08 1.07
CA ASP A 76 1.65 22.87 -0.09
C ASP A 76 2.18 24.22 -0.61
N PRO A 77 3.48 24.33 -0.93
CA PRO A 77 4.05 25.57 -1.45
C PRO A 77 3.58 25.89 -2.87
N GLU A 78 3.08 24.90 -3.61
CA GLU A 78 2.67 25.09 -4.98
C GLU A 78 1.25 25.64 -5.10
N LYS A 79 0.99 26.41 -6.15
CA LYS A 79 -0.33 27.02 -6.42
C LYS A 79 -1.39 26.03 -6.90
N GLY A 80 -1.00 24.83 -7.31
CA GLY A 80 -1.90 23.88 -7.93
C GLY A 80 -1.67 22.45 -7.47
N PHE A 81 -2.72 21.64 -7.60
CA PHE A 81 -2.57 20.19 -7.59
C PHE A 81 -1.56 19.82 -8.68
N ALA A 82 -0.38 19.36 -8.26
CA ALA A 82 0.71 18.91 -9.14
C ALA A 82 1.72 19.97 -9.61
N ALA A 83 2.48 20.55 -8.70
CA ALA A 83 3.84 20.97 -9.04
C ALA A 83 4.88 20.23 -8.15
N GLY A 84 6.13 20.15 -8.62
CA GLY A 84 7.21 19.35 -8.03
C GLY A 84 7.37 17.93 -8.61
N ALA A 85 8.17 17.09 -7.94
CA ALA A 85 8.62 15.77 -8.44
C ALA A 85 7.51 14.73 -8.70
N SER A 86 6.28 14.98 -8.24
CA SER A 86 5.10 14.13 -8.52
C SER A 86 4.29 14.64 -9.72
N TYR A 87 4.83 15.54 -10.55
CA TYR A 87 4.23 15.97 -11.81
C TYR A 87 4.52 14.96 -12.91
N THR A 88 3.81 13.84 -12.89
CA THR A 88 3.72 12.94 -14.04
C THR A 88 2.24 12.67 -14.30
N PRO A 89 1.69 12.99 -15.49
CA PRO A 89 0.27 12.78 -15.79
C PRO A 89 -0.21 11.35 -15.51
N SER A 90 0.68 10.39 -15.75
CA SER A 90 0.45 8.97 -15.51
C SER A 90 1.69 8.32 -14.86
N ALA A 91 1.49 7.46 -13.86
CA ALA A 91 2.57 6.71 -13.23
C ALA A 91 2.30 5.20 -13.33
N VAL A 92 3.29 4.44 -13.82
CA VAL A 92 3.21 2.98 -13.87
C VAL A 92 3.36 2.42 -12.45
N MET A 93 2.45 1.52 -12.06
CA MET A 93 2.44 0.88 -10.75
C MET A 93 2.56 -0.63 -10.90
N TYR A 94 3.58 -1.20 -10.26
CA TYR A 94 3.89 -2.63 -10.20
C TYR A 94 4.75 -2.90 -8.95
N PRO A 95 4.91 -4.16 -8.50
CA PRO A 95 5.70 -4.47 -7.30
C PRO A 95 7.22 -4.39 -7.59
N GLY A 96 7.80 -3.19 -7.71
CA GLY A 96 9.24 -3.03 -7.91
C GLY A 96 10.01 -2.90 -6.58
N PRO A 97 11.28 -3.35 -6.45
CA PRO A 97 11.93 -4.51 -7.05
C PRO A 97 11.48 -5.85 -6.39
N ALA A 98 10.44 -6.47 -6.94
CA ALA A 98 9.91 -7.81 -6.61
C ALA A 98 10.96 -8.92 -6.48
N TRP A 99 12.09 -8.80 -7.18
CA TRP A 99 13.09 -9.87 -7.28
C TRP A 99 14.01 -10.02 -6.08
N ARG A 100 13.89 -9.12 -5.10
CA ARG A 100 14.62 -9.26 -3.85
C ARG A 100 13.83 -10.16 -2.91
N VAL A 101 14.34 -11.35 -2.63
CA VAL A 101 13.80 -12.23 -1.58
C VAL A 101 14.34 -11.77 -0.22
N ASP A 102 14.06 -10.51 0.12
CA ASP A 102 14.43 -9.87 1.38
C ASP A 102 13.24 -9.08 1.95
N VAL A 103 13.42 -8.52 3.14
CA VAL A 103 12.38 -7.71 3.81
C VAL A 103 11.94 -6.52 2.93
N GLY A 104 12.85 -5.93 2.17
CA GLY A 104 12.55 -4.82 1.27
C GLY A 104 11.67 -5.26 0.10
N GLY A 105 11.98 -6.38 -0.54
CA GLY A 105 11.16 -6.94 -1.62
C GLY A 105 9.77 -7.34 -1.12
N GLN A 106 9.68 -8.04 0.02
CA GLN A 106 8.39 -8.38 0.64
C GLN A 106 7.57 -7.13 0.97
N LEU A 107 8.19 -6.10 1.53
CA LEU A 107 7.52 -4.82 1.80
C LEU A 107 6.98 -4.19 0.52
N ASN A 108 7.71 -4.21 -0.59
CA ASN A 108 7.25 -3.66 -1.86
C ASN A 108 6.06 -4.43 -2.43
N VAL A 109 6.06 -5.76 -2.33
CA VAL A 109 4.93 -6.60 -2.77
C VAL A 109 3.68 -6.30 -1.94
N LEU A 110 3.82 -6.25 -0.61
CA LEU A 110 2.73 -5.92 0.30
C LEU A 110 2.22 -4.49 0.07
N ALA A 111 3.12 -3.53 -0.10
CA ALA A 111 2.78 -2.13 -0.39
C ALA A 111 2.04 -2.00 -1.72
N PHE A 112 2.46 -2.75 -2.74
CA PHE A 112 1.79 -2.80 -4.04
C PHE A 112 0.36 -3.31 -3.91
N TYR A 113 0.13 -4.46 -3.26
CA TYR A 113 -1.23 -4.98 -3.08
C TYR A 113 -2.11 -4.10 -2.19
N ARG A 114 -1.51 -3.45 -1.18
CA ARG A 114 -2.23 -2.44 -0.40
C ARG A 114 -2.64 -1.26 -1.28
N ALA A 115 -1.75 -0.77 -2.14
CA ALA A 115 -2.03 0.32 -3.06
C ALA A 115 -3.13 -0.07 -4.08
N VAL A 116 -3.07 -1.28 -4.64
CA VAL A 116 -4.13 -1.85 -5.50
C VAL A 116 -5.49 -1.75 -4.80
N GLY A 117 -5.58 -2.18 -3.53
CA GLY A 117 -6.82 -2.12 -2.76
C GLY A 117 -7.32 -0.69 -2.53
N VAL A 118 -6.42 0.27 -2.28
CA VAL A 118 -6.78 1.69 -2.14
C VAL A 118 -7.36 2.24 -3.44
N TYR A 119 -6.69 2.02 -4.56
CA TYR A 119 -7.10 2.60 -5.84
C TYR A 119 -8.32 1.88 -6.44
N ASP A 120 -8.49 0.57 -6.22
CA ASP A 120 -9.74 -0.13 -6.55
C ASP A 120 -10.91 0.40 -5.70
N GLY A 121 -10.68 0.78 -4.44
CA GLY A 121 -11.68 1.44 -3.59
C GLY A 121 -12.15 2.76 -4.22
N LEU A 122 -11.22 3.68 -4.49
CA LEU A 122 -11.53 4.95 -5.14
C LEU A 122 -12.20 4.77 -6.52
N ALA A 123 -11.81 3.75 -7.29
CA ALA A 123 -12.44 3.44 -8.57
C ALA A 123 -13.89 2.95 -8.42
N LYS A 124 -14.18 2.15 -7.37
CA LYS A 124 -15.54 1.72 -7.04
C LYS A 124 -16.44 2.89 -6.64
N ASP A 125 -15.86 3.91 -6.01
CA ASP A 125 -16.54 5.16 -5.66
C ASP A 125 -16.74 6.09 -6.88
N GLY A 126 -16.40 5.64 -8.09
CA GLY A 126 -16.62 6.35 -9.35
C GLY A 126 -15.46 7.25 -9.78
N CYS A 127 -14.38 7.33 -8.99
CA CYS A 127 -13.23 8.14 -9.34
C CYS A 127 -12.38 7.48 -10.44
N LYS A 128 -12.06 8.21 -11.50
CA LYS A 128 -11.19 7.71 -12.60
C LYS A 128 -9.71 7.82 -12.23
N VAL A 129 -9.27 7.10 -11.19
CA VAL A 129 -7.93 7.26 -10.61
C VAL A 129 -6.87 6.37 -11.21
N TRP A 130 -7.23 5.21 -11.76
CA TRP A 130 -6.24 4.27 -12.28
C TRP A 130 -6.83 3.26 -13.27
N GLN A 131 -5.95 2.59 -14.00
CA GLN A 131 -6.31 1.55 -14.97
C GLN A 131 -5.43 0.32 -14.72
N ARG A 132 -6.07 -0.79 -14.34
CA ARG A 132 -5.43 -2.08 -14.10
C ARG A 132 -5.54 -2.96 -15.33
N TRP A 133 -4.59 -2.80 -16.24
CA TRP A 133 -4.52 -3.58 -17.49
C TRP A 133 -3.43 -4.65 -17.48
N GLY A 134 -2.76 -4.81 -16.34
CA GLY A 134 -1.56 -5.61 -16.21
C GLY A 134 -0.35 -4.95 -16.85
N LEU A 135 0.83 -5.47 -16.51
CA LEU A 135 2.11 -4.95 -16.99
C LEU A 135 3.06 -6.10 -17.29
N LEU A 136 3.73 -6.02 -18.44
CA LEU A 136 4.92 -6.83 -18.75
C LEU A 136 6.16 -6.06 -18.32
N VAL A 137 6.91 -6.61 -17.38
CA VAL A 137 8.13 -6.00 -16.84
C VAL A 137 9.34 -6.84 -17.20
N ALA A 138 10.41 -6.16 -17.60
CA ALA A 138 11.75 -6.71 -17.59
C ALA A 138 12.78 -5.63 -17.33
N GLY A 139 14.00 -6.06 -17.00
CA GLY A 139 15.15 -5.19 -17.12
C GLY A 139 15.72 -5.14 -18.54
N PRO A 140 16.73 -4.29 -18.74
CA PRO A 140 17.34 -3.99 -20.04
C PRO A 140 17.93 -5.21 -20.77
N ASP A 141 18.29 -6.28 -20.04
CA ASP A 141 19.05 -7.38 -20.61
C ASP A 141 18.60 -8.78 -20.11
N ARG A 142 19.32 -9.81 -20.57
CA ARG A 142 19.08 -11.20 -20.18
C ARG A 142 19.42 -11.49 -18.72
N ALA A 143 20.32 -10.73 -18.10
CA ALA A 143 20.69 -10.91 -16.70
C ALA A 143 19.56 -10.42 -15.78
N ASP A 144 18.96 -9.27 -16.06
CA ASP A 144 17.79 -8.80 -15.32
C ASP A 144 16.56 -9.66 -15.59
N ALA A 145 16.36 -10.11 -16.83
CA ALA A 145 15.30 -11.08 -17.17
C ALA A 145 15.38 -12.34 -16.28
N LYS A 146 16.58 -12.86 -16.04
CA LYS A 146 16.79 -13.98 -15.10
C LYS A 146 16.43 -13.63 -13.65
N ARG A 147 16.74 -12.41 -13.19
CA ARG A 147 16.38 -11.98 -11.82
C ARG A 147 14.86 -11.98 -11.62
N TYR A 148 14.13 -11.42 -12.58
CA TYR A 148 12.67 -11.43 -12.58
C TYR A 148 12.10 -12.85 -12.71
N GLN A 149 12.66 -13.69 -13.59
CA GLN A 149 12.23 -15.08 -13.71
C GLN A 149 12.41 -15.85 -12.39
N ASN A 150 13.56 -15.69 -11.72
CA ASN A 150 13.84 -16.35 -10.44
C ASN A 150 12.89 -15.87 -9.34
N SER A 151 12.53 -14.59 -9.34
CA SER A 151 11.56 -14.01 -8.41
C SER A 151 10.18 -14.64 -8.53
N VAL A 152 9.68 -14.81 -9.75
CA VAL A 152 8.38 -15.44 -10.01
C VAL A 152 8.37 -16.91 -9.62
N ASN A 153 9.52 -17.59 -9.77
CA ASN A 153 9.69 -18.98 -9.37
C ASN A 153 9.93 -19.17 -7.86
N SER A 154 9.97 -18.08 -7.09
CA SER A 154 10.09 -18.12 -5.63
C SER A 154 8.72 -17.98 -4.96
N ASP A 155 8.63 -18.27 -3.66
CA ASP A 155 7.39 -18.14 -2.88
C ASP A 155 6.98 -16.68 -2.57
N VAL A 156 7.58 -15.69 -3.26
CA VAL A 156 7.24 -14.27 -3.07
C VAL A 156 5.87 -13.92 -3.69
N PHE A 157 5.47 -14.60 -4.75
CA PHE A 157 4.21 -14.37 -5.45
C PHE A 157 3.38 -15.64 -5.55
N ALA A 158 2.06 -15.52 -5.39
CA ALA A 158 1.16 -16.57 -5.82
C ALA A 158 1.17 -16.71 -7.35
N SER A 159 0.75 -17.87 -7.87
CA SER A 159 0.75 -18.14 -9.32
C SER A 159 -0.16 -17.22 -10.15
N ASN A 160 -1.13 -16.56 -9.52
CA ASN A 160 -2.02 -15.58 -10.14
C ASN A 160 -1.54 -14.12 -9.97
N GLU A 161 -0.44 -13.91 -9.24
CA GLU A 161 0.08 -12.59 -8.87
C GLU A 161 1.24 -12.14 -9.77
N ALA A 162 2.07 -13.09 -10.19
CA ALA A 162 3.13 -12.88 -11.15
C ALA A 162 3.37 -14.15 -11.99
N GLN A 163 3.63 -14.00 -13.28
CA GLN A 163 3.89 -15.13 -14.18
C GLN A 163 5.03 -14.83 -15.14
N TRP A 164 5.94 -15.80 -15.34
CA TRP A 164 6.99 -15.67 -16.32
C TRP A 164 6.45 -15.99 -17.72
N TYR A 165 6.54 -15.03 -18.65
CA TYR A 165 6.19 -15.23 -20.04
C TYR A 165 7.47 -15.31 -20.87
N HIS A 166 7.64 -16.42 -21.58
CA HIS A 166 8.65 -16.52 -22.63
C HIS A 166 8.39 -15.48 -23.74
N ALA A 167 9.44 -15.15 -24.48
CA ALA A 167 9.46 -14.11 -25.51
C ALA A 167 8.25 -14.17 -26.46
N TYR A 168 7.90 -15.37 -26.96
CA TYR A 168 6.72 -15.60 -27.81
C TYR A 168 5.39 -15.18 -27.13
N LYS A 169 5.13 -15.66 -25.90
CA LYS A 169 3.90 -15.35 -25.17
C LYS A 169 3.84 -13.87 -24.77
N ALA A 170 4.98 -13.29 -24.38
CA ALA A 170 5.07 -11.87 -24.06
C ALA A 170 4.79 -11.00 -25.30
N SER A 171 5.31 -11.38 -26.46
CA SER A 171 5.06 -10.69 -27.73
C SER A 171 3.59 -10.75 -28.12
N ALA A 172 2.97 -11.93 -28.02
CA ALA A 172 1.53 -12.09 -28.26
C ALA A 172 0.67 -11.25 -27.30
N GLN A 173 1.09 -11.07 -26.05
CA GLN A 173 0.36 -10.30 -25.05
C GLN A 173 0.40 -8.79 -25.29
N CYS A 174 1.52 -8.23 -25.78
CA CYS A 174 1.65 -6.77 -26.01
C CYS A 174 1.56 -6.35 -27.48
N GLY A 175 1.57 -7.28 -28.43
CA GLY A 175 1.56 -6.99 -29.87
C GLY A 175 2.89 -6.43 -30.40
N LEU A 176 4.00 -6.63 -29.67
CA LEU A 176 5.35 -6.18 -30.08
C LEU A 176 6.29 -7.37 -30.15
N ASP A 177 7.22 -7.37 -31.09
CA ASP A 177 8.26 -8.40 -31.17
C ASP A 177 9.26 -8.26 -30.02
N LEU A 178 9.17 -9.17 -29.05
CA LEU A 178 10.07 -9.25 -27.92
C LEU A 178 10.99 -10.46 -28.07
N PHE A 179 12.29 -10.25 -27.89
CA PHE A 179 13.32 -11.31 -27.99
C PHE A 179 13.74 -11.90 -26.64
N ILE A 180 13.27 -11.31 -25.54
CA ILE A 180 13.56 -11.71 -24.17
C ILE A 180 12.24 -11.82 -23.42
N GLY A 181 12.09 -12.86 -22.59
CA GLY A 181 10.91 -13.03 -21.75
C GLY A 181 10.69 -11.90 -20.76
N ARG A 182 9.46 -11.81 -20.24
CA ARG A 182 8.96 -10.74 -19.37
C ARG A 182 8.17 -11.36 -18.22
N THR A 183 8.17 -10.69 -17.07
CA THR A 183 7.22 -11.01 -16.00
C THR A 183 5.91 -10.29 -16.23
N TRP A 184 4.83 -11.05 -16.25
CA TRP A 184 3.47 -10.55 -16.30
C TRP A 184 2.94 -10.33 -14.89
N PHE A 185 2.56 -9.09 -14.57
CA PHE A 185 1.86 -8.72 -13.35
C PHE A 185 0.41 -8.34 -13.70
N PRO A 186 -0.58 -9.23 -13.55
CA PRO A 186 -1.96 -8.94 -13.94
C PRO A 186 -2.60 -7.81 -13.14
N MET A 187 -2.14 -7.58 -11.91
CA MET A 187 -2.68 -6.53 -11.04
C MET A 187 -2.01 -5.16 -11.24
N ALA A 188 -0.95 -5.10 -12.05
CA ALA A 188 -0.23 -3.85 -12.33
C ALA A 188 -1.01 -2.97 -13.31
N GLY A 189 -0.59 -1.71 -13.43
CA GLY A 189 -1.32 -0.75 -14.26
C GLY A 189 -0.74 0.65 -14.22
N ALA A 190 -1.59 1.62 -14.55
CA ALA A 190 -1.24 3.04 -14.63
C ALA A 190 -2.15 3.90 -13.75
N LEU A 191 -1.56 4.77 -12.94
CA LEU A 191 -2.22 5.73 -12.07
C LEU A 191 -2.35 7.07 -12.77
N ARG A 192 -3.53 7.69 -12.70
CA ARG A 192 -3.75 9.09 -13.09
C ARG A 192 -3.46 9.97 -11.89
N THR A 193 -2.20 10.38 -11.74
CA THR A 193 -1.69 10.96 -10.47
C THR A 193 -2.45 12.20 -10.00
N ARG A 194 -2.99 13.00 -10.93
CA ARG A 194 -3.84 14.16 -10.61
C ARG A 194 -5.17 13.73 -10.02
N GLU A 195 -5.85 12.77 -10.67
CA GLU A 195 -7.14 12.26 -10.23
C GLU A 195 -7.03 11.53 -8.88
N VAL A 196 -5.96 10.76 -8.68
CA VAL A 196 -5.66 10.11 -7.40
C VAL A 196 -5.59 11.15 -6.28
N ARG A 197 -4.79 12.20 -6.45
CA ARG A 197 -4.62 13.24 -5.42
C ARG A 197 -5.92 13.99 -5.16
N LYS A 198 -6.66 14.31 -6.22
CA LYS A 198 -7.96 14.98 -6.11
C LYS A 198 -8.94 14.14 -5.29
N ALA A 199 -9.05 12.84 -5.59
CA ALA A 199 -9.93 11.93 -4.86
C ALA A 199 -9.49 11.73 -3.40
N LEU A 200 -8.18 11.62 -3.14
CA LEU A 200 -7.67 11.45 -1.78
C LEU A 200 -7.88 12.68 -0.88
N LEU A 201 -7.88 13.88 -1.47
CA LEU A 201 -8.06 15.14 -0.76
C LEU A 201 -9.51 15.66 -0.80
N GLU A 202 -10.45 14.84 -1.29
CA GLU A 202 -11.87 15.16 -1.18
C GLU A 202 -12.26 15.36 0.29
N ASP A 203 -12.96 16.46 0.57
CA ASP A 203 -13.36 16.92 1.90
C ASP A 203 -12.21 17.20 2.89
N ILE A 204 -10.97 17.37 2.41
CA ILE A 204 -9.81 17.73 3.22
C ILE A 204 -9.38 19.16 2.92
N THR A 205 -9.10 19.93 3.98
CA THR A 205 -8.61 21.31 3.84
C THR A 205 -7.22 21.32 3.21
N LEU A 206 -7.07 21.92 2.04
CA LEU A 206 -5.79 22.11 1.34
C LEU A 206 -5.45 23.61 1.25
N CYS A 207 -4.32 23.99 1.85
CA CYS A 207 -3.74 25.32 1.79
C CYS A 207 -2.57 25.35 0.81
N THR A 208 -2.83 25.82 -0.42
CA THR A 208 -1.81 26.01 -1.47
C THR A 208 -1.07 27.34 -1.31
N ASN A 209 0.09 27.47 -1.98
CA ASN A 209 0.94 28.67 -1.90
C ASN A 209 1.36 28.99 -0.45
N GLN A 210 1.58 27.96 0.36
CA GLN A 210 2.02 28.05 1.75
C GLN A 210 3.35 27.32 1.89
N PHE A 211 4.44 28.09 1.90
CA PHE A 211 5.77 27.57 2.22
C PHE A 211 5.97 27.61 3.73
N ILE A 212 6.17 26.45 4.35
CA ILE A 212 6.47 26.35 5.77
C ILE A 212 7.98 26.42 5.96
N ALA A 213 8.45 27.55 6.48
CA ALA A 213 9.88 27.82 6.68
C ALA A 213 10.42 27.28 8.01
N ASP A 214 9.58 27.16 9.04
CA ASP A 214 10.00 26.76 10.38
C ASP A 214 8.84 26.19 11.22
N PHE A 215 9.17 25.48 12.30
CA PHE A 215 8.26 25.03 13.35
C PHE A 215 8.75 25.53 14.69
N VAL A 216 8.00 26.44 15.30
CA VAL A 216 8.28 26.90 16.67
C VAL A 216 7.49 26.04 17.64
N MET A 217 8.19 25.35 18.54
CA MET A 217 7.62 24.56 19.63
C MET A 217 7.64 25.33 20.95
#